data_AF-F8ALA3-F1
#
_entry.id   AF-F8ALA3-F1
#
_cell.length_a   1.000
_cell.length_b   1.000
_cell.length_c   1.000
_cell.angle_alpha   90.00
_cell.angle_beta   90.00
_cell.angle_gamma   90.00
#
_symmetry.space_group_name_H-M   'P 1'
#
loop_
_entity.id
_entity.type
_entity.pdbx_description
1 polymer ?
#
loop_
_entity_poly.entity_id
_entity_poly.type
_entity_poly.pdbx_seq_one_letter_code
_entity_poly.pdbx_strand_id
1 'polypeptide(L)'
;MAKILVITDGAYGYRIQGTVNSFGKKNEFMGICKIDRPTDFIVDEIELPNEVVDKFKEADVLLLYTQHPDNTYEVCRTAKEKNPNVVIIVATWGGEGQKKELSKFDAICPDEMCLLDEKDAGDLINKYPKLKEFLEEFGTPKVEVYIKDNKVEDVKVIRSSICGSTLFMAKSMKGLDARDIEDLSKKSAMMIQRYPCVAGKIKIFRKECKKQKALGIHKEAVLNGIKTE
;
A
#
# COMPACT_ATOMS: atom_id res chain seq x y z
N MET A 1 -6.24 -1.92 -17.31
CA MET A 1 -6.43 -2.73 -16.09
C MET A 1 -5.12 -3.42 -15.74
N ALA A 2 -4.62 -3.23 -14.51
CA ALA A 2 -3.44 -3.92 -14.02
C ALA A 2 -3.86 -5.14 -13.19
N LYS A 3 -3.18 -6.26 -13.40
CA LYS A 3 -3.33 -7.50 -12.65
C LYS A 3 -2.43 -7.50 -11.42
N ILE A 4 -3.04 -7.51 -10.24
CA ILE A 4 -2.37 -7.41 -8.95
C ILE A 4 -2.25 -8.80 -8.32
N LEU A 5 -1.02 -9.20 -8.02
CA LEU A 5 -0.70 -10.41 -7.28
C LEU A 5 0.03 -10.06 -5.98
N VAL A 6 -0.42 -10.64 -4.86
CA VAL A 6 0.20 -10.43 -3.55
C VAL A 6 1.04 -11.65 -3.19
N ILE A 7 2.30 -11.43 -2.80
CA ILE A 7 3.17 -12.48 -2.25
C ILE A 7 3.40 -12.19 -0.77
N THR A 8 3.24 -13.21 0.07
CA THR A 8 3.42 -13.09 1.52
C THR A 8 4.10 -14.32 2.08
N ASP A 9 4.91 -14.14 3.12
CA ASP A 9 5.52 -15.21 3.91
C ASP A 9 5.06 -15.15 5.38
N GLY A 10 3.99 -14.40 5.67
CA GLY A 10 3.57 -14.14 7.03
C GLY A 10 2.12 -13.69 7.13
N ALA A 11 1.81 -12.92 8.18
CA ALA A 11 0.45 -12.52 8.51
C ALA A 11 -0.08 -11.30 7.73
N TYR A 12 0.72 -10.69 6.85
CA TYR A 12 0.36 -9.46 6.14
C TYR A 12 -0.05 -9.73 4.68
N GLY A 13 -0.67 -8.74 4.04
CA GLY A 13 -1.14 -8.83 2.65
C GLY A 13 -2.61 -9.26 2.48
N TYR A 14 -3.17 -10.03 3.42
CA TYR A 14 -4.52 -10.60 3.29
C TYR A 14 -5.67 -9.60 3.18
N ARG A 15 -5.53 -8.40 3.75
CA ARG A 15 -6.59 -7.37 3.70
C ARG A 15 -6.77 -6.75 2.31
N ILE A 16 -5.79 -6.91 1.42
CA ILE A 16 -5.81 -6.32 0.08
C ILE A 16 -6.98 -6.86 -0.73
N GLN A 17 -7.30 -8.15 -0.59
CA GLN A 17 -8.43 -8.75 -1.29
C GLN A 17 -9.73 -7.99 -1.02
N GLY A 18 -10.02 -7.63 0.24
CA GLY A 18 -11.21 -6.87 0.60
C GLY A 18 -11.22 -5.47 -0.02
N THR A 19 -10.07 -4.79 -0.04
CA THR A 19 -9.93 -3.45 -0.64
C THR A 19 -10.10 -3.48 -2.15
N VAL A 20 -9.43 -4.40 -2.86
CA VAL A 20 -9.53 -4.49 -4.32
C VAL A 20 -10.95 -4.91 -4.73
N ASN A 21 -11.57 -5.87 -4.05
CA ASN A 21 -12.93 -6.31 -4.37
C ASN A 21 -14.00 -5.23 -4.11
N SER A 22 -13.82 -4.37 -3.10
CA SER A 22 -14.81 -3.34 -2.74
C SER A 22 -14.61 -2.02 -3.47
N PHE A 23 -13.37 -1.68 -3.85
CA PHE A 23 -13.01 -0.38 -4.42
C PHE A 23 -12.29 -0.47 -5.77
N GLY A 24 -11.39 -1.44 -5.95
CA GLY A 24 -10.53 -1.60 -7.12
C GLY A 24 -11.25 -2.10 -8.36
N LYS A 25 -12.08 -1.26 -8.97
CA LYS A 25 -12.91 -1.62 -10.13
C LYS A 25 -12.15 -1.58 -11.45
N LYS A 26 -11.00 -0.88 -11.51
CA LYS A 26 -10.15 -0.76 -12.71
C LYS A 26 -9.01 -1.75 -12.75
N ASN A 27 -8.67 -2.35 -11.61
CA ASN A 27 -7.58 -3.32 -11.45
C ASN A 27 -8.13 -4.71 -11.13
N GLU A 28 -7.43 -5.75 -11.56
CA GLU A 28 -7.84 -7.14 -11.37
C GLU A 28 -7.05 -7.75 -10.21
N PHE A 29 -7.72 -8.45 -9.29
CA PHE A 29 -7.04 -9.17 -8.22
C PHE A 29 -6.80 -10.63 -8.61
N MET A 30 -5.55 -10.99 -8.88
CA MET A 30 -5.17 -12.38 -9.21
C MET A 30 -5.18 -13.31 -7.99
N GLY A 31 -5.02 -12.74 -6.79
CA GLY A 31 -5.02 -13.48 -5.54
C GLY A 31 -3.78 -13.25 -4.68
N ILE A 32 -3.60 -14.15 -3.72
CA ILE A 32 -2.52 -14.12 -2.74
C ILE A 32 -1.80 -15.45 -2.82
N CYS A 33 -0.48 -15.40 -2.99
CA CYS A 33 0.38 -16.58 -2.85
C CYS A 33 1.13 -16.48 -1.53
N LYS A 34 0.96 -17.49 -0.68
CA LYS A 34 1.76 -17.66 0.52
C LYS A 34 2.94 -18.55 0.18
N ILE A 35 4.15 -18.07 0.43
CA ILE A 35 5.37 -18.87 0.39
C ILE A 35 5.83 -19.16 1.81
N ASP A 36 6.65 -20.19 1.98
CA ASP A 36 7.21 -20.49 3.29
C ASP A 36 8.24 -19.43 3.68
N ARG A 37 8.26 -19.14 4.98
CA ARG A 37 9.23 -18.22 5.56
C ARG A 37 10.40 -19.03 6.12
N PRO A 38 11.62 -18.81 5.62
CA PRO A 38 12.80 -19.38 6.23
C PRO A 38 12.91 -19.00 7.71
N THR A 39 13.35 -19.95 8.52
CA THR A 39 13.62 -19.74 9.94
C THR A 39 15.02 -19.20 10.19
N ASP A 40 15.97 -19.56 9.33
CA ASP A 40 17.35 -19.11 9.39
C ASP A 40 17.48 -17.65 8.95
N PHE A 41 18.50 -16.96 9.46
CA PHE A 41 18.71 -15.54 9.15
C PHE A 41 19.31 -15.32 7.75
N ILE A 42 20.04 -16.32 7.26
CA ILE A 42 20.64 -16.37 5.92
C ILE A 42 20.31 -17.74 5.38
N VAL A 43 19.79 -17.78 4.16
CA VAL A 43 19.47 -19.02 3.46
C VAL A 43 20.35 -19.12 2.23
N ASP A 44 20.99 -20.27 2.03
CA ASP A 44 21.87 -20.47 0.88
C ASP A 44 21.10 -20.50 -0.44
N GLU A 45 19.94 -21.18 -0.47
CA GLU A 45 19.08 -21.26 -1.65
C GLU A 45 17.59 -21.16 -1.25
N ILE A 46 16.84 -20.32 -1.97
CA ILE A 46 15.39 -20.24 -1.84
C ILE A 46 14.76 -20.71 -3.14
N GLU A 47 14.00 -21.80 -3.04
CA GLU A 47 13.20 -22.29 -4.13
C GLU A 47 11.75 -21.79 -3.99
N LEU A 48 11.30 -21.01 -4.97
CA LEU A 48 9.92 -20.59 -5.05
C LEU A 48 9.06 -21.71 -5.65
N PRO A 49 7.86 -22.00 -5.11
CA PRO A 49 6.98 -23.00 -5.70
C PRO A 49 6.65 -22.66 -7.16
N ASN A 50 6.71 -23.65 -8.06
CA ASN A 50 6.48 -23.46 -9.50
C ASN A 50 5.13 -22.77 -9.80
N GLU A 51 4.10 -23.09 -9.04
CA GLU A 51 2.77 -22.46 -9.15
C GLU A 51 2.77 -20.95 -8.87
N VAL A 52 3.70 -20.46 -8.04
CA VAL A 52 3.89 -19.03 -7.75
C VAL A 52 4.65 -18.39 -8.90
N VAL A 53 5.72 -19.05 -9.36
CA VAL A 53 6.57 -18.58 -10.45
C VAL A 53 5.79 -18.43 -11.76
N ASP A 54 4.89 -19.35 -12.06
CA ASP A 54 4.06 -19.29 -13.26
C ASP A 54 3.13 -18.07 -13.27
N LYS A 55 2.60 -17.67 -12.11
CA LYS A 55 1.74 -16.49 -11.99
C LYS A 55 2.49 -15.17 -12.24
N PHE A 56 3.82 -15.13 -12.10
CA PHE A 56 4.60 -13.92 -12.39
C PHE A 56 4.51 -13.50 -13.86
N LYS A 57 4.32 -14.45 -14.78
CA LYS A 57 4.19 -14.20 -16.23
C LYS A 57 2.97 -13.34 -16.56
N GLU A 58 1.91 -13.46 -15.77
CA GLU A 58 0.63 -12.79 -16.01
C GLU A 58 0.43 -11.57 -15.12
N ALA A 59 1.17 -11.46 -14.02
CA ALA A 59 1.06 -10.33 -13.09
C ALA A 59 1.63 -9.06 -13.70
N ASP A 60 0.88 -7.95 -13.57
CA ASP A 60 1.36 -6.62 -13.93
C ASP A 60 1.99 -5.92 -12.72
N VAL A 61 1.45 -6.18 -11.52
CA VAL A 61 1.90 -5.59 -10.25
C VAL A 61 2.03 -6.66 -9.18
N LEU A 62 3.22 -6.78 -8.61
CA LEU A 62 3.54 -7.62 -7.45
C LEU A 62 3.60 -6.76 -6.20
N LEU A 63 2.78 -7.12 -5.22
CA LEU A 63 2.82 -6.53 -3.88
C LEU A 63 3.50 -7.50 -2.93
N LEU A 64 4.71 -7.18 -2.50
CA LEU A 64 5.50 -8.04 -1.62
C LEU A 64 5.29 -7.67 -0.16
N TYR A 65 4.66 -8.58 0.58
CA TYR A 65 4.51 -8.57 2.03
C TYR A 65 5.39 -9.65 2.69
N THR A 66 6.43 -10.07 1.98
CA THR A 66 7.49 -10.92 2.50
C THR A 66 8.30 -10.18 3.56
N GLN A 67 8.58 -10.84 4.67
CA GLN A 67 9.31 -10.31 5.80
C GLN A 67 10.76 -10.81 5.83
N HIS A 68 11.02 -11.98 5.25
CA HIS A 68 12.39 -12.47 5.12
C HIS A 68 13.11 -11.75 3.96
N PRO A 69 14.28 -11.13 4.20
CA PRO A 69 14.97 -10.36 3.16
C PRO A 69 15.32 -11.20 1.93
N ASP A 70 15.78 -12.44 2.14
CA ASP A 70 16.16 -13.34 1.05
C ASP A 70 14.93 -13.76 0.22
N ASN A 71 13.76 -14.00 0.85
CA ASN A 71 12.51 -14.24 0.11
C ASN A 71 12.15 -13.03 -0.76
N THR A 72 12.25 -11.82 -0.19
CA THR A 72 11.97 -10.59 -0.95
C THR A 72 12.89 -10.48 -2.15
N TYR A 73 14.19 -10.74 -1.97
CA TYR A 73 15.18 -10.69 -3.04
C TYR A 73 14.88 -11.72 -4.13
N GLU A 74 14.66 -12.97 -3.77
CA GLU A 74 14.46 -14.07 -4.72
C GLU A 74 13.14 -13.96 -5.48
N VAL A 75 12.08 -13.47 -4.83
CA VAL A 75 10.85 -13.09 -5.53
C VAL A 75 11.10 -11.97 -6.53
N CYS A 76 11.87 -10.93 -6.16
CA CYS A 76 12.18 -9.84 -7.10
C CYS A 76 12.97 -10.33 -8.31
N ARG A 77 14.03 -11.12 -8.07
CA ARG A 77 14.88 -11.70 -9.11
C ARG A 77 14.07 -12.57 -10.07
N THR A 78 13.38 -13.56 -9.53
CA THR A 78 12.60 -14.53 -10.33
C THR A 78 11.46 -13.85 -11.08
N ALA A 79 10.77 -12.90 -10.44
CA ALA A 79 9.70 -12.15 -11.10
C ALA A 79 10.21 -11.36 -12.31
N LYS A 80 11.35 -10.67 -12.19
CA LYS A 80 11.96 -9.94 -13.31
C LYS A 80 12.48 -10.83 -14.42
N GLU A 81 13.01 -12.01 -14.07
CA GLU A 81 13.42 -13.01 -15.06
C GLU A 81 12.22 -13.56 -15.86
N LYS A 82 11.08 -13.80 -15.22
CA LYS A 82 9.88 -14.31 -15.88
C LYS A 82 9.06 -13.24 -16.60
N ASN A 83 9.06 -12.03 -16.07
CA ASN A 83 8.34 -10.89 -16.62
C ASN A 83 9.12 -9.58 -16.38
N PRO A 84 9.95 -9.14 -17.34
CA PRO A 84 10.74 -7.91 -17.21
C PRO A 84 9.89 -6.65 -16.94
N ASN A 85 8.62 -6.67 -17.38
CA ASN A 85 7.68 -5.57 -17.30
C ASN A 85 6.85 -5.55 -16.01
N VAL A 86 6.98 -6.54 -15.13
CA VAL A 86 6.23 -6.57 -13.86
C VAL A 86 6.67 -5.43 -12.95
N VAL A 87 5.71 -4.71 -12.38
CA VAL A 87 5.96 -3.71 -11.33
C VAL A 87 6.12 -4.43 -10.01
N ILE A 88 7.15 -4.10 -9.23
CA ILE A 88 7.37 -4.70 -7.92
C ILE A 88 7.28 -3.61 -6.86
N ILE A 89 6.34 -3.75 -5.92
CA ILE A 89 6.18 -2.85 -4.79
C ILE A 89 6.39 -3.65 -3.51
N VAL A 90 7.45 -3.31 -2.78
CA VAL A 90 7.87 -4.00 -1.56
C VAL A 90 7.31 -3.25 -0.36
N ALA A 91 6.21 -3.77 0.19
CA ALA A 91 5.51 -3.15 1.30
C ALA A 91 6.26 -3.30 2.63
N THR A 92 7.08 -4.35 2.76
CA THR A 92 7.87 -4.62 3.97
C THR A 92 9.34 -4.73 3.60
N TRP A 93 10.14 -3.75 4.03
CA TRP A 93 11.58 -3.70 3.79
C TRP A 93 12.31 -3.15 5.02
N GLY A 94 13.58 -3.55 5.17
CA GLY A 94 14.44 -3.28 6.30
C GLY A 94 15.71 -2.53 5.90
N GLY A 95 15.69 -1.20 6.08
CA GLY A 95 16.89 -0.37 5.97
C GLY A 95 17.33 -0.05 4.52
N GLU A 96 18.17 0.96 4.40
CA GLU A 96 18.61 1.48 3.09
C GLU A 96 19.48 0.48 2.30
N GLY A 97 20.16 -0.43 2.98
CA GLY A 97 20.95 -1.50 2.36
C GLY A 97 20.07 -2.38 1.47
N GLN A 98 19.00 -2.96 2.04
CA GLN A 98 18.06 -3.78 1.29
C GLN A 98 17.40 -2.98 0.15
N LYS A 99 17.01 -1.73 0.40
CA LYS A 99 16.42 -0.86 -0.63
C LYS A 99 17.35 -0.66 -1.83
N LYS A 100 18.66 -0.46 -1.58
CA LYS A 100 19.68 -0.33 -2.63
C LYS A 100 19.91 -1.64 -3.39
N GLU A 101 19.76 -2.79 -2.75
CA GLU A 101 19.87 -4.08 -3.44
C GLU A 101 18.68 -4.34 -4.35
N LEU A 102 17.47 -4.07 -3.84
CA LEU A 102 16.22 -4.29 -4.57
C LEU A 102 16.03 -3.32 -5.75
N SER A 103 16.71 -2.17 -5.74
CA SER A 103 16.65 -1.20 -6.86
C SER A 103 17.19 -1.76 -8.19
N LYS A 104 18.05 -2.79 -8.14
CA LYS A 104 18.51 -3.53 -9.33
C LYS A 104 17.36 -4.17 -10.12
N PHE A 105 16.25 -4.43 -9.45
CA PHE A 105 15.02 -5.00 -10.01
C PHE A 105 13.94 -3.95 -10.24
N ASP A 106 14.28 -2.65 -10.22
CA ASP A 106 13.32 -1.55 -10.27
C ASP A 106 12.23 -1.64 -9.18
N ALA A 107 12.55 -2.28 -8.04
CA ALA A 107 11.58 -2.49 -6.98
C ALA A 107 11.33 -1.19 -6.20
N ILE A 108 10.06 -0.85 -6.04
CA ILE A 108 9.60 0.34 -5.32
C ILE A 108 9.44 -0.02 -3.85
N CYS A 109 10.21 0.63 -2.99
CA CYS A 109 10.18 0.44 -1.54
C CYS A 109 9.61 1.69 -0.86
N PRO A 110 8.28 1.90 -0.86
CA PRO A 110 7.70 3.09 -0.25
C PRO A 110 7.86 3.03 1.27
N ASP A 111 7.95 4.19 1.92
CA ASP A 111 7.99 4.26 3.39
C ASP A 111 6.78 3.56 4.00
N GLU A 112 5.60 3.83 3.43
CA GLU A 112 4.34 3.15 3.66
C GLU A 112 3.53 3.12 2.35
N MET A 113 2.71 2.09 2.16
CA MET A 113 1.93 1.94 0.93
C MET A 113 0.95 3.09 0.66
N CYS A 114 0.50 3.80 1.71
CA CYS A 114 -0.36 4.98 1.59
C CYS A 114 0.41 6.28 1.35
N LEU A 115 1.72 6.21 1.17
CA LEU A 115 2.55 7.35 0.75
C LEU A 115 2.97 7.21 -0.71
N LEU A 116 2.71 6.08 -1.36
CA LEU A 116 3.11 5.88 -2.75
C LEU A 116 2.19 6.68 -3.68
N ASP A 117 2.75 7.64 -4.40
CA ASP A 117 2.09 8.33 -5.51
C ASP A 117 2.99 8.44 -6.75
N GLU A 118 2.53 9.19 -7.75
CA GLU A 118 3.24 9.38 -9.01
C GLU A 118 4.60 10.10 -8.84
N LYS A 119 4.74 10.96 -7.83
CA LYS A 119 6.00 11.65 -7.51
C LYS A 119 6.97 10.68 -6.86
N ASP A 120 6.50 9.86 -5.92
CA ASP A 120 7.31 8.84 -5.26
C ASP A 120 7.78 7.74 -6.22
N ALA A 121 6.95 7.40 -7.21
CA ALA A 121 7.31 6.46 -8.27
C ALA A 121 8.39 7.02 -9.21
N GLY A 122 8.46 8.34 -9.40
CA GLY A 122 9.44 8.99 -10.27
C GLY A 122 9.43 8.43 -11.70
N ASP A 123 10.60 8.22 -12.28
CA ASP A 123 10.75 7.75 -13.67
C ASP A 123 10.19 6.35 -13.92
N LEU A 124 10.00 5.54 -12.87
CA LEU A 124 9.44 4.20 -12.99
C LEU A 124 7.99 4.22 -13.51
N ILE A 125 7.26 5.33 -13.31
CA ILE A 125 5.90 5.46 -13.84
C ILE A 125 5.87 5.47 -15.37
N ASN A 126 6.92 6.00 -16.01
CA ASN A 126 7.04 6.04 -17.46
C ASN A 126 7.52 4.69 -18.01
N LYS A 127 8.40 4.02 -17.26
CA LYS A 127 8.92 2.68 -17.60
C LYS A 127 7.84 1.60 -17.47
N TYR A 128 6.94 1.73 -16.49
CA TYR A 128 5.89 0.74 -16.21
C TYR A 128 4.49 1.37 -16.25
N PRO A 129 3.82 1.37 -17.42
CA PRO A 129 2.48 1.94 -17.57
C PRO A 129 1.44 1.36 -16.59
N LYS A 130 1.59 0.07 -16.22
CA LYS A 130 0.73 -0.61 -15.26
C LYS A 130 0.82 -0.07 -13.84
N LEU A 131 1.95 0.56 -13.48
CA LEU A 131 2.08 1.28 -12.22
C LEU A 131 1.12 2.48 -12.19
N LYS A 132 0.97 3.21 -13.29
CA LYS A 132 0.02 4.33 -13.37
C LYS A 132 -1.41 3.87 -13.14
N GLU A 133 -1.82 2.77 -13.79
CA GLU A 133 -3.16 2.18 -13.61
C GLU A 133 -3.42 1.73 -12.17
N PHE A 134 -2.41 1.16 -11.50
CA PHE A 134 -2.46 0.86 -10.07
C PHE A 134 -2.63 2.13 -9.23
N LEU A 135 -1.82 3.16 -9.50
CA LEU A 135 -1.83 4.42 -8.77
C LEU A 135 -3.12 5.22 -8.98
N GLU A 136 -3.89 4.99 -10.03
CA GLU A 136 -5.21 5.63 -10.18
C GLU A 136 -6.15 5.27 -9.03
N GLU A 137 -6.14 4.03 -8.55
CA GLU A 137 -7.01 3.55 -7.47
C GLU A 137 -6.30 3.46 -6.12
N PHE A 138 -5.01 3.16 -6.11
CA PHE A 138 -4.29 2.78 -4.90
C PHE A 138 -3.03 3.60 -4.66
N GLY A 139 -2.84 4.09 -3.44
CA GLY A 139 -1.65 4.85 -3.06
C GLY A 139 -1.97 5.93 -2.03
N THR A 140 -1.37 7.11 -2.21
CA THR A 140 -1.67 8.31 -1.41
C THR A 140 -3.17 8.63 -1.43
N PRO A 141 -3.87 8.60 -0.28
CA PRO A 141 -5.32 8.74 -0.24
C PRO A 141 -5.83 10.06 -0.85
N LYS A 142 -6.96 9.97 -1.58
CA LYS A 142 -7.71 11.14 -2.07
C LYS A 142 -9.19 10.90 -1.79
N VAL A 143 -9.84 11.85 -1.13
CA VAL A 143 -11.26 11.77 -0.75
C VAL A 143 -11.97 13.08 -1.07
N GLU A 144 -13.28 13.02 -1.23
CA GLU A 144 -14.19 14.17 -1.26
C GLU A 144 -15.13 14.05 -0.06
N VAL A 145 -15.13 15.06 0.81
CA VAL A 145 -15.88 15.08 2.07
C VAL A 145 -17.03 16.06 1.92
N TYR A 146 -18.26 15.56 2.09
CA TYR A 146 -19.48 16.33 1.97
C TYR A 146 -20.00 16.67 3.37
N ILE A 147 -20.17 17.96 3.65
CA ILE A 147 -20.62 18.47 4.95
C ILE A 147 -22.00 19.09 4.80
N LYS A 148 -22.92 18.73 5.69
CA LYS A 148 -24.26 19.30 5.79
C LYS A 148 -24.60 19.54 7.26
N ASP A 149 -25.16 20.71 7.56
CA ASP A 149 -25.58 21.08 8.93
C ASP A 149 -24.44 20.91 9.98
N ASN A 150 -23.22 21.30 9.61
CA ASN A 150 -21.98 21.12 10.39
C ASN A 150 -21.64 19.67 10.74
N LYS A 151 -22.12 18.70 9.96
CA LYS A 151 -21.78 17.29 10.10
C LYS A 151 -21.34 16.68 8.78
N VAL A 152 -20.50 15.66 8.84
CA VAL A 152 -20.13 14.88 7.66
C VAL A 152 -21.33 14.04 7.21
N GLU A 153 -21.87 14.33 6.04
CA GLU A 153 -22.97 13.58 5.43
C GLU A 153 -22.46 12.31 4.74
N ASP A 154 -21.38 12.47 3.95
CA ASP A 154 -20.76 11.37 3.20
C ASP A 154 -19.29 11.66 2.89
N VAL A 155 -18.53 10.60 2.60
CA VAL A 155 -17.14 10.67 2.15
C VAL A 155 -16.93 9.76 0.96
N LYS A 156 -16.72 10.37 -0.21
CA LYS A 156 -16.43 9.65 -1.45
C LYS A 156 -14.92 9.45 -1.58
N VAL A 157 -14.50 8.20 -1.71
CA VAL A 157 -13.09 7.86 -1.90
C VAL A 157 -12.76 7.88 -3.39
N ILE A 158 -11.73 8.64 -3.77
CA ILE A 158 -11.22 8.75 -5.15
C ILE A 158 -10.00 7.87 -5.35
N ARG A 159 -9.13 7.80 -4.34
CA ARG A 159 -7.95 6.92 -4.27
C ARG A 159 -7.81 6.41 -2.85
N SER A 160 -7.61 5.10 -2.67
CA SER A 160 -7.51 4.46 -1.36
C SER A 160 -6.09 3.99 -1.08
N SER A 161 -5.70 3.94 0.19
CA SER A 161 -4.62 3.04 0.58
C SER A 161 -5.01 1.58 0.30
N ILE A 162 -4.09 0.79 -0.28
CA ILE A 162 -4.34 -0.61 -0.65
C ILE A 162 -4.68 -1.50 0.56
N CYS A 163 -4.22 -1.12 1.76
CA CYS A 163 -4.50 -1.84 3.01
C CYS A 163 -5.92 -1.64 3.56
N GLY A 164 -6.72 -0.77 2.93
CA GLY A 164 -8.12 -0.51 3.29
C GLY A 164 -8.33 0.52 4.39
N SER A 165 -7.26 1.17 4.88
CA SER A 165 -7.36 2.16 5.96
C SER A 165 -8.20 3.38 5.55
N THR A 166 -8.08 3.80 4.30
CA THR A 166 -8.83 4.94 3.77
C THR A 166 -10.32 4.65 3.69
N LEU A 167 -10.70 3.46 3.22
CA LEU A 167 -12.11 3.04 3.17
C LEU A 167 -12.72 2.95 4.58
N PHE A 168 -11.97 2.40 5.53
CA PHE A 168 -12.40 2.34 6.93
C PHE A 168 -12.60 3.74 7.53
N MET A 169 -11.65 4.65 7.29
CA MET A 169 -11.74 6.04 7.72
C MET A 169 -12.98 6.71 7.14
N ALA A 170 -13.15 6.69 5.81
CA ALA A 170 -14.27 7.31 5.11
C ALA A 170 -15.62 6.84 5.66
N LYS A 171 -15.79 5.53 5.86
CA LYS A 171 -17.01 4.96 6.45
C LYS A 171 -17.26 5.44 7.89
N SER A 172 -16.20 5.61 8.67
CA SER A 172 -16.28 5.99 10.08
C SER A 172 -16.48 7.48 10.30
N MET A 173 -16.28 8.31 9.26
CA MET A 173 -16.42 9.76 9.33
C MET A 173 -17.87 10.24 9.32
N LYS A 174 -18.83 9.42 8.85
CA LYS A 174 -20.23 9.84 8.74
C LYS A 174 -20.80 10.26 10.10
N GLY A 175 -21.39 11.45 10.15
CA GLY A 175 -22.00 12.04 11.34
C GLY A 175 -21.03 12.76 12.29
N LEU A 176 -19.73 12.80 11.99
CA LEU A 176 -18.77 13.59 12.77
C LEU A 176 -19.08 15.08 12.69
N ASP A 177 -18.79 15.79 13.78
CA ASP A 177 -18.85 17.25 13.84
C ASP A 177 -17.78 17.87 12.93
N ALA A 178 -18.21 18.85 12.13
CA ALA A 178 -17.40 19.52 11.13
C ALA A 178 -17.30 21.04 11.36
N ARG A 179 -17.59 21.53 12.58
CA ARG A 179 -17.44 22.96 12.91
C ARG A 179 -15.97 23.39 12.93
N ASP A 180 -15.10 22.50 13.40
CA ASP A 180 -13.66 22.65 13.35
C ASP A 180 -13.09 21.63 12.36
N ILE A 181 -12.72 22.13 11.17
CA ILE A 181 -12.19 21.33 10.06
C ILE A 181 -10.85 20.67 10.41
N GLU A 182 -10.01 21.35 11.20
CA GLU A 182 -8.72 20.85 11.61
C GLU A 182 -8.87 19.72 12.64
N ASP A 183 -9.80 19.86 13.59
CA ASP A 183 -10.15 18.81 14.54
C ASP A 183 -10.84 17.61 13.87
N LEU A 184 -11.79 17.84 12.95
CA LEU A 184 -12.42 16.79 12.14
C LEU A 184 -11.35 15.95 11.42
N SER A 185 -10.41 16.61 10.75
CA SER A 185 -9.36 15.95 9.98
C SER A 185 -8.42 15.14 10.89
N LYS A 186 -8.04 15.70 12.04
CA LYS A 186 -7.25 14.99 13.07
C LYS A 186 -7.97 13.75 13.57
N LYS A 187 -9.22 13.88 14.00
CA LYS A 187 -10.04 12.77 14.50
C LYS A 187 -10.20 11.67 13.47
N SER A 188 -10.48 12.05 12.22
CA SER A 188 -10.62 11.13 11.09
C SER A 188 -9.35 10.31 10.89
N ALA A 189 -8.18 10.97 10.84
CA ALA A 189 -6.90 10.27 10.74
C ALA A 189 -6.66 9.37 11.97
N MET A 190 -6.94 9.84 13.18
CA MET A 190 -6.74 9.05 14.41
C MET A 190 -7.56 7.75 14.44
N MET A 191 -8.68 7.68 13.73
CA MET A 191 -9.47 6.44 13.62
C MET A 191 -8.64 5.26 13.11
N ILE A 192 -7.70 5.49 12.18
CA ILE A 192 -6.86 4.43 11.61
C ILE A 192 -5.64 4.10 12.46
N GLN A 193 -5.33 4.87 13.52
CA GLN A 193 -4.10 4.76 14.31
C GLN A 193 -3.94 3.37 14.96
N ARG A 194 -5.02 2.80 15.51
CA ARG A 194 -4.96 1.48 16.16
C ARG A 194 -5.35 0.36 15.21
N TYR A 195 -6.43 0.56 14.48
CA TYR A 195 -6.94 -0.33 13.45
C TYR A 195 -7.52 0.54 12.34
N PRO A 196 -7.33 0.23 11.05
CA PRO A 196 -6.70 -0.99 10.53
C PRO A 196 -5.20 -0.81 10.21
N CYS A 197 -4.58 0.34 10.49
CA CYS A 197 -3.18 0.55 10.14
C CYS A 197 -2.22 -0.26 11.03
N VAL A 198 -1.38 -1.09 10.40
CA VAL A 198 -0.36 -1.92 11.07
C VAL A 198 1.06 -1.37 10.93
N ALA A 199 1.21 -0.15 10.41
CA ALA A 199 2.49 0.54 10.30
C ALA A 199 3.26 0.56 11.65
N GLY A 200 4.58 0.66 11.57
CA GLY A 200 5.45 0.68 12.75
C GLY A 200 5.06 1.79 13.73
N LYS A 201 4.91 1.44 15.01
CA LYS A 201 4.62 2.39 16.10
C LYS A 201 5.85 3.22 16.47
N ILE A 202 5.63 4.29 17.24
CA ILE A 202 6.69 5.15 17.78
C ILE A 202 7.68 4.29 18.56
N LYS A 203 8.98 4.46 18.26
CA LYS A 203 10.08 3.91 19.05
C LYS A 203 10.88 5.08 19.60
N ILE A 204 11.21 5.04 20.89
CA ILE A 204 11.85 6.14 21.66
C ILE A 204 13.09 6.70 20.95
N PHE A 205 13.86 5.86 20.26
CA PHE A 205 15.12 6.24 19.61
C PHE A 205 15.05 6.37 18.08
N ARG A 206 13.85 6.37 17.48
CA ARG A 206 13.68 6.65 16.04
C ARG A 206 13.13 8.05 15.84
N LYS A 207 13.82 8.86 15.02
CA LYS A 207 13.40 10.23 14.68
C LYS A 207 12.07 10.27 13.94
N GLU A 208 11.73 9.25 13.16
CA GLU A 208 10.51 9.22 12.36
C GLU A 208 9.66 7.97 12.63
N CYS A 209 8.36 8.17 12.76
CA CYS A 209 7.37 7.11 12.95
C CYS A 209 6.55 6.95 11.67
N LYS A 210 6.67 5.79 11.01
CA LYS A 210 5.90 5.49 9.80
C LYS A 210 4.39 5.60 10.00
N LYS A 211 3.89 5.20 11.19
CA LYS A 211 2.49 5.40 11.57
C LYS A 211 2.09 6.87 11.65
N GLN A 212 2.95 7.76 12.13
CA GLN A 212 2.64 9.21 12.12
C GLN A 212 2.58 9.76 10.70
N LYS A 213 3.47 9.34 9.79
CA LYS A 213 3.41 9.71 8.37
C LYS A 213 2.08 9.25 7.74
N ALA A 214 1.68 8.00 7.99
CA ALA A 214 0.40 7.47 7.52
C ALA A 214 -0.81 8.24 8.07
N LEU A 215 -0.78 8.69 9.33
CA LEU A 215 -1.84 9.53 9.89
C LEU A 215 -1.84 10.93 9.25
N GLY A 216 -0.66 11.52 9.06
CA GLY A 216 -0.48 12.83 8.42
C GLY A 216 -1.10 12.85 7.03
N ILE A 217 -0.78 11.86 6.18
CA ILE A 217 -1.29 11.83 4.82
C ILE A 217 -2.82 11.63 4.76
N HIS A 218 -3.40 10.88 5.70
CA HIS A 218 -4.86 10.72 5.78
C HIS A 218 -5.54 12.00 6.29
N LYS A 219 -4.92 12.71 7.24
CA LYS A 219 -5.39 14.02 7.70
C LYS A 219 -5.39 15.02 6.53
N GLU A 220 -4.29 15.09 5.77
CA GLU A 220 -4.17 15.96 4.61
C GLU A 220 -5.19 15.59 3.52
N ALA A 221 -5.43 14.30 3.29
CA ALA A 221 -6.46 13.85 2.35
C ALA A 221 -7.86 14.36 2.74
N VAL A 222 -8.20 14.35 4.03
CA VAL A 222 -9.48 14.90 4.52
C VAL A 222 -9.52 16.42 4.37
N LEU A 223 -8.47 17.14 4.81
CA LEU A 223 -8.39 18.60 4.69
C LEU A 223 -8.58 19.08 3.25
N ASN A 224 -7.85 18.46 2.31
CA ASN A 224 -7.91 18.82 0.89
C ASN A 224 -9.21 18.35 0.22
N GLY A 225 -9.88 17.36 0.81
CA GLY A 225 -11.10 16.76 0.27
C GLY A 225 -12.38 17.46 0.68
N ILE A 226 -12.34 18.36 1.66
CA ILE A 226 -13.52 19.08 2.15
C ILE A 226 -14.00 20.05 1.08
N LYS A 227 -15.24 19.84 0.64
CA LYS A 227 -15.96 20.76 -0.22
C LYS A 227 -17.00 21.48 0.64
N THR A 228 -16.78 22.77 0.88
CA THR A 228 -17.79 23.64 1.45
C THR A 228 -18.73 24.07 0.33
N GLU A 229 -19.97 23.60 0.37
CA GLU A 229 -21.09 24.28 -0.31
C GLU A 229 -21.55 25.49 0.50
#